data_AF-A0A419T059-F1
#
_entry.id   AF-A0A419T059-F1
#
_cell.length_a   1.000
_cell.length_b   1.000
_cell.length_c   1.000
_cell.angle_alpha   90.00
_cell.angle_beta   90.00
_cell.angle_gamma   90.00
#
_symmetry.space_group_name_H-M   'P 1'
#
loop_
_entity.id
_entity.type
_entity.pdbx_description
1 polymer ?
#
loop_
_entity_poly.entity_id
_entity_poly.type
_entity_poly.pdbx_seq_one_letter_code
_entity_poly.pdbx_strand_id
1 'polypeptide(L)'
;MGDSIQVLIKDYKNGNKEIFLLIADKMEPLISKYVRLLYKDEKEDMHSEFVLCLLEAVNTMGYYQEEGQCIYFLSRALKNRFLELYKKSKLHYDSESVVEDEFFSKIDINQSEYEDFIFLEDLKELIRKEDGKQYDILCNIIFKDESDAVIAKKNQVSRQYVNRVRKNFYQLLKEKYFN
;
A
#
# COMPACT_ATOMS: atom_id res chain seq x y z
N MET A 1 -13.63 16.89 -3.10
CA MET A 1 -13.70 15.73 -3.99
C MET A 1 -12.67 15.97 -5.06
N GLY A 2 -11.59 15.19 -5.08
CA GLY A 2 -10.60 15.25 -6.16
C GLY A 2 -11.03 14.30 -7.28
N ASP A 3 -10.68 14.63 -8.52
CA ASP A 3 -11.04 13.85 -9.72
C ASP A 3 -10.58 12.39 -9.61
N SER A 4 -11.26 11.47 -10.29
CA SER A 4 -10.90 10.04 -10.29
C SER A 4 -9.57 9.81 -11.01
N ILE A 5 -8.82 8.76 -10.65
CA ILE A 5 -7.51 8.52 -11.30
C ILE A 5 -7.66 8.26 -12.81
N GLN A 6 -8.80 7.68 -13.21
CA GLN A 6 -9.13 7.41 -14.61
C GLN A 6 -9.36 8.70 -15.41
N VAL A 7 -10.02 9.70 -14.84
CA VAL A 7 -10.19 11.02 -15.49
C VAL A 7 -8.83 11.69 -15.67
N LEU A 8 -7.98 11.68 -14.63
CA LEU A 8 -6.63 12.25 -14.71
C LEU A 8 -5.77 11.58 -15.78
N ILE A 9 -5.83 10.25 -15.89
CA ILE A 9 -5.10 9.51 -16.94
C ILE A 9 -5.62 9.88 -18.33
N LYS A 10 -6.93 10.02 -18.52
CA LYS A 10 -7.52 10.45 -19.80
C LYS A 10 -7.00 11.82 -20.21
N ASP A 11 -7.01 12.79 -19.30
CA ASP A 11 -6.55 14.14 -19.62
C ASP A 11 -5.04 14.18 -19.91
N TYR A 12 -4.26 13.39 -19.18
CA TYR A 12 -2.84 13.20 -19.47
C TYR A 12 -2.58 12.59 -20.86
N LYS A 13 -3.42 11.62 -21.26
CA LYS A 13 -3.36 10.98 -22.59
C LYS A 13 -3.82 11.93 -23.70
N ASN A 14 -4.74 12.84 -23.40
CA ASN A 14 -5.22 13.89 -24.31
C ASN A 14 -4.24 15.06 -24.49
N GLY A 15 -3.08 15.02 -23.84
CA GLY A 15 -1.98 15.97 -24.05
C GLY A 15 -1.71 16.89 -22.87
N ASN A 16 -2.55 16.90 -21.83
CA ASN A 16 -2.28 17.70 -20.63
C ASN A 16 -1.26 16.99 -19.71
N LYS A 17 0.03 17.14 -20.02
CA LYS A 17 1.11 16.45 -19.30
C LYS A 17 1.28 16.91 -17.85
N GLU A 18 0.86 18.12 -17.50
CA GLU A 18 0.96 18.67 -16.15
C GLU A 18 0.08 17.91 -15.14
N ILE A 19 -1.01 17.28 -15.61
CA ILE A 19 -1.89 16.46 -14.78
C ILE A 19 -1.19 15.24 -14.18
N PHE A 20 -0.03 14.83 -14.71
CA PHE A 20 0.75 13.75 -14.11
C PHE A 20 1.05 14.00 -12.62
N LEU A 21 1.25 15.26 -12.21
CA LEU A 21 1.50 15.60 -10.80
C LEU A 21 0.33 15.18 -9.89
N LEU A 22 -0.92 15.28 -10.37
CA LEU A 22 -2.10 14.84 -9.63
C LEU A 22 -2.22 13.32 -9.56
N ILE A 23 -1.76 12.62 -10.61
CA ILE A 23 -1.68 11.15 -10.61
C ILE A 23 -0.63 10.68 -9.61
N ALA A 24 0.55 11.33 -9.61
CA ALA A 24 1.62 11.04 -8.66
C ALA A 24 1.16 11.28 -7.22
N ASP A 25 0.50 12.40 -6.93
CA ASP A 25 -0.04 12.71 -5.60
C ASP A 25 -1.04 11.65 -5.11
N LYS A 26 -1.90 11.14 -5.99
CA LYS A 26 -2.83 10.04 -5.64
C LYS A 26 -2.12 8.72 -5.33
N MET A 27 -1.01 8.44 -6.00
CA MET A 27 -0.24 7.21 -5.81
C MET A 27 0.84 7.34 -4.73
N GLU A 28 1.05 8.55 -4.21
CA GLU A 28 2.06 8.88 -3.20
C GLU A 28 2.01 7.97 -1.96
N PRO A 29 0.84 7.62 -1.38
CA PRO A 29 0.80 6.71 -0.22
C PRO A 29 1.45 5.35 -0.49
N LEU A 30 1.30 4.83 -1.72
CA LEU A 30 1.87 3.55 -2.13
C LEU A 30 3.38 3.69 -2.44
N ILE A 31 3.79 4.78 -3.10
CA ILE A 31 5.20 5.10 -3.34
C ILE A 31 5.93 5.24 -2.01
N SER A 32 5.43 6.08 -1.11
CA SER A 32 5.96 6.28 0.24
C SER A 32 5.99 4.97 1.06
N LYS A 33 5.05 4.04 0.87
CA LYS A 33 5.13 2.71 1.47
C LYS A 33 6.36 1.94 0.96
N TYR A 34 6.57 1.87 -0.35
CA TYR A 34 7.67 1.09 -0.92
C TYR A 34 9.05 1.72 -0.69
N VAL A 35 9.17 3.04 -0.76
CA VAL A 35 10.40 3.76 -0.40
C VAL A 35 10.81 3.43 1.04
N ARG A 36 9.87 3.49 1.99
CA ARG A 36 10.12 3.16 3.41
C ARG A 36 10.57 1.72 3.63
N LEU A 37 10.10 0.78 2.80
CA LEU A 37 10.44 -0.63 2.91
C LEU A 37 11.83 -0.96 2.34
N LEU A 38 12.32 -0.18 1.37
CA LEU A 38 13.61 -0.43 0.74
C LEU A 38 14.77 0.18 1.53
N TYR A 39 14.73 1.49 1.84
CA TYR A 39 15.89 2.17 2.41
C TYR A 39 15.53 3.43 3.22
N LYS A 40 16.36 3.78 4.22
CA LYS A 40 16.20 5.01 5.02
C LYS A 40 17.10 6.16 4.56
N ASP A 41 18.27 5.87 4.00
CA ASP A 41 19.30 6.89 3.71
C ASP A 41 19.24 7.44 2.27
N GLU A 42 18.67 6.69 1.32
CA GLU A 42 18.52 7.08 -0.11
C GLU A 42 17.07 7.40 -0.49
N LYS A 43 16.33 8.03 0.43
CA LYS A 43 14.88 8.19 0.32
C LYS A 43 14.44 9.00 -0.92
N GLU A 44 15.18 10.05 -1.27
CA GLU A 44 14.84 10.95 -2.39
C GLU A 44 15.09 10.29 -3.75
N ASP A 45 16.19 9.55 -3.89
CA ASP A 45 16.52 8.82 -5.11
C ASP A 45 15.51 7.70 -5.36
N MET A 46 15.18 6.95 -4.30
CA MET A 46 14.16 5.90 -4.36
C MET A 46 12.77 6.45 -4.69
N HIS A 47 12.41 7.60 -4.12
CA HIS A 47 11.14 8.26 -4.45
C HIS A 47 11.10 8.63 -5.93
N SER A 48 12.16 9.25 -6.44
CA SER A 48 12.29 9.63 -7.85
C SER A 48 12.19 8.41 -8.78
N GLU A 49 12.83 7.30 -8.45
CA GLU A 49 12.75 6.04 -9.20
C GLU A 49 11.31 5.51 -9.30
N PHE A 50 10.54 5.55 -8.21
CA PHE A 50 9.13 5.13 -8.23
C PHE A 50 8.23 6.09 -9.00
N VAL A 51 8.48 7.40 -8.91
CA VAL A 51 7.74 8.40 -9.71
C VAL A 51 8.03 8.21 -11.20
N LEU A 52 9.27 7.91 -11.59
CA LEU A 52 9.63 7.58 -12.97
C LEU A 52 8.93 6.30 -13.43
N CYS A 53 8.94 5.25 -12.62
CA CYS A 53 8.22 4.01 -12.90
C CYS A 53 6.72 4.25 -13.10
N LEU A 54 6.12 5.12 -12.28
CA LEU A 54 4.73 5.52 -12.43
C LEU A 54 4.49 6.26 -13.77
N LEU A 55 5.38 7.18 -14.14
CA LEU A 55 5.29 7.90 -15.41
C LEU A 55 5.37 6.95 -16.62
N GLU A 56 6.29 5.99 -16.59
CA GLU A 56 6.42 4.93 -17.60
C GLU A 56 5.14 4.09 -17.68
N ALA A 57 4.58 3.69 -16.53
CA ALA A 57 3.34 2.94 -16.46
C ALA A 57 2.17 3.73 -17.08
N VAL A 58 2.01 5.01 -16.71
CA VAL A 58 0.98 5.87 -17.30
C VAL A 58 1.20 6.00 -18.80
N ASN A 59 2.43 6.17 -19.29
CA ASN A 59 2.73 6.29 -20.73
C ASN A 59 2.42 5.01 -21.51
N THR A 60 2.76 3.85 -20.96
CA THR A 60 2.59 2.53 -21.61
C THR A 60 1.16 1.98 -21.52
N MET A 61 0.37 2.46 -20.55
CA MET A 61 -1.02 2.03 -20.35
C MET A 61 -1.87 2.28 -21.61
N GLY A 62 -2.45 1.19 -22.14
CA GLY A 62 -3.33 1.21 -23.33
C GLY A 62 -4.83 1.19 -23.02
N TYR A 63 -5.23 0.91 -21.78
CA TYR A 63 -6.61 0.86 -21.34
C TYR A 63 -6.79 1.69 -20.07
N TYR A 64 -7.80 2.56 -20.07
CA TYR A 64 -8.08 3.52 -18.99
C TYR A 64 -9.56 3.89 -18.97
N GLN A 65 -10.42 2.92 -19.27
CA GLN A 65 -11.87 3.06 -19.30
C GLN A 65 -12.46 3.00 -17.89
N GLU A 66 -11.94 2.11 -17.04
CA GLU A 66 -12.43 1.88 -15.68
C GLU A 66 -11.41 2.32 -14.63
N GLU A 67 -11.89 2.92 -13.54
CA GLU A 67 -11.03 3.41 -12.46
C GLU A 67 -10.24 2.29 -11.78
N GLY A 68 -10.92 1.18 -11.47
CA GLY A 68 -10.28 0.03 -10.83
C GLY A 68 -9.12 -0.53 -11.65
N GLN A 69 -9.28 -0.61 -12.98
CA GLN A 69 -8.22 -1.10 -13.89
C GLN A 69 -7.00 -0.18 -13.88
N CYS A 70 -7.24 1.15 -13.85
CA CYS A 70 -6.17 2.14 -13.79
C CYS A 70 -5.37 2.01 -12.49
N ILE A 71 -6.06 2.00 -11.34
CA ILE A 71 -5.42 1.87 -10.02
C ILE A 71 -4.62 0.57 -9.96
N TYR A 72 -5.23 -0.52 -10.41
CA TYR A 72 -4.64 -1.84 -10.38
C TYR A 72 -3.35 -1.92 -11.23
N PHE A 73 -3.38 -1.44 -12.47
CA PHE A 73 -2.21 -1.45 -13.34
C PHE A 73 -1.04 -0.64 -12.77
N LEU A 74 -1.32 0.58 -12.30
CA LEU A 74 -0.31 1.45 -11.70
C LEU A 74 0.26 0.85 -10.42
N SER A 75 -0.60 0.27 -9.57
CA SER A 75 -0.17 -0.41 -8.34
C SER A 75 0.73 -1.61 -8.63
N ARG A 76 0.40 -2.38 -9.68
CA ARG A 76 1.22 -3.52 -10.11
C ARG A 76 2.57 -3.09 -10.65
N ALA A 77 2.65 -2.00 -11.42
CA ALA A 77 3.92 -1.46 -11.90
C ALA A 77 4.84 -1.06 -10.73
N LEU A 78 4.30 -0.33 -9.73
CA LEU A 78 5.04 0.06 -8.53
C LEU A 78 5.48 -1.16 -7.69
N LYS A 79 4.60 -2.16 -7.51
CA LYS A 79 4.93 -3.42 -6.80
C LYS A 79 6.09 -4.15 -7.50
N ASN A 80 6.05 -4.24 -8.83
CA ASN A 80 7.11 -4.89 -9.60
C ASN A 80 8.45 -4.16 -9.47
N ARG A 81 8.45 -2.83 -9.56
CA ARG A 81 9.66 -2.02 -9.34
C ARG A 81 10.23 -2.21 -7.94
N PHE A 82 9.38 -2.23 -6.91
CA PHE A 82 9.78 -2.53 -5.54
C PHE A 82 10.48 -3.89 -5.43
N LEU A 83 9.90 -4.94 -6.01
CA LEU A 83 10.47 -6.28 -5.99
C LEU A 83 11.80 -6.36 -6.74
N GLU A 84 11.94 -5.64 -7.86
CA GLU A 84 13.20 -5.57 -8.60
C GLU A 84 14.32 -4.94 -7.75
N LEU A 85 14.05 -3.79 -7.13
CA LEU A 85 15.02 -3.05 -6.32
C LEU A 85 15.38 -3.79 -5.04
N TYR A 86 14.41 -4.43 -4.38
CA TYR A 86 14.66 -5.29 -3.22
C TYR A 86 15.57 -6.49 -3.57
N LYS A 87 15.35 -7.12 -4.74
CA LYS A 87 16.22 -8.23 -5.19
C LYS A 87 17.64 -7.75 -5.45
N LYS A 88 17.81 -6.60 -6.10
CA LYS A 88 19.13 -5.99 -6.35
C LYS A 88 19.84 -5.65 -5.04
N SER A 89 19.11 -5.04 -4.11
CA SER A 89 19.56 -4.79 -2.73
C SER A 89 20.07 -6.08 -2.07
N LYS A 90 19.24 -7.12 -2.05
CA LYS A 90 19.59 -8.43 -1.45
C LYS A 90 20.83 -9.06 -2.09
N LEU A 91 20.94 -9.05 -3.41
CA LEU A 91 22.13 -9.55 -4.13
C LEU A 91 23.41 -8.79 -3.75
N HIS A 92 23.29 -7.50 -3.41
CA HIS A 92 24.40 -6.65 -3.01
C HIS A 92 24.81 -6.83 -1.53
N TYR A 93 23.88 -7.32 -0.67
CA TYR A 93 24.10 -7.58 0.76
C TYR A 93 24.43 -9.06 1.07
N ASP A 94 23.91 -10.02 0.30
CA ASP A 94 24.19 -11.46 0.45
C ASP A 94 25.67 -11.81 0.15
N SER A 95 26.44 -10.92 -0.47
CA SER A 95 27.90 -11.06 -0.58
C SER A 95 28.66 -10.74 0.71
N GLU A 96 28.05 -10.11 1.73
CA GLU A 96 28.75 -9.75 2.98
C GLU A 96 28.00 -10.04 4.30
N SER A 97 26.71 -10.38 4.34
CA SER A 97 26.08 -10.78 5.61
C SER A 97 24.71 -11.46 5.43
N VAL A 98 24.56 -12.66 6.00
CA VAL A 98 23.28 -13.37 6.09
C VAL A 98 22.44 -12.71 7.19
N VAL A 99 21.55 -11.79 6.79
CA VAL A 99 20.46 -11.34 7.66
C VAL A 99 19.21 -12.09 7.23
N GLU A 100 18.77 -13.03 8.06
CA GLU A 100 17.52 -13.77 7.88
C GLU A 100 16.34 -12.80 7.90
N ASP A 101 15.75 -12.54 6.73
CA ASP A 101 14.64 -11.59 6.59
C ASP A 101 13.28 -12.32 6.61
N GLU A 102 12.65 -12.38 7.79
CA GLU A 102 11.30 -12.94 8.05
C GLU A 102 10.18 -12.31 7.19
N PHE A 103 10.48 -11.20 6.49
CA PHE A 103 9.52 -10.45 5.69
C PHE A 103 8.99 -11.25 4.49
N PHE A 104 9.82 -12.08 3.85
CA PHE A 104 9.43 -12.87 2.66
C PHE A 104 9.00 -14.31 2.94
N SER A 105 9.19 -14.85 4.14
CA SER A 105 8.55 -16.14 4.48
C SER A 105 7.01 -16.01 4.53
N LYS A 106 6.49 -14.77 4.56
CA LYS A 106 5.07 -14.43 4.65
C LYS A 106 4.48 -13.77 3.40
N ILE A 107 5.30 -13.34 2.44
CA ILE A 107 4.79 -12.73 1.20
C ILE A 107 4.81 -13.81 0.13
N ASP A 108 3.64 -14.39 -0.14
CA ASP A 108 3.50 -15.35 -1.23
C ASP A 108 3.67 -14.63 -2.57
N ILE A 109 4.71 -15.02 -3.30
CA ILE A 109 5.12 -14.43 -4.56
C ILE A 109 4.14 -14.82 -5.69
N ASN A 110 3.27 -15.81 -5.44
CA ASN A 110 2.27 -16.31 -6.39
C ASN A 110 0.83 -15.84 -6.10
N GLN A 111 0.62 -14.99 -5.10
CA GLN A 111 -0.72 -14.59 -4.68
C GLN A 111 -1.48 -13.91 -5.83
N SER A 112 -2.59 -14.52 -6.26
CA SER A 112 -3.40 -13.99 -7.34
C SER A 112 -4.15 -12.73 -6.89
N GLU A 113 -4.50 -11.85 -7.83
CA GLU A 113 -5.22 -10.59 -7.55
C GLU A 113 -6.61 -10.82 -6.93
N TYR A 114 -7.15 -12.01 -7.16
CA TYR A 114 -8.36 -12.52 -6.53
C TYR A 114 -8.15 -12.74 -5.03
N GLU A 115 -6.98 -13.23 -4.62
CA GLU A 115 -6.63 -13.42 -3.21
C GLU A 115 -6.42 -12.09 -2.48
N ASP A 116 -5.82 -11.08 -3.12
CA ASP A 116 -5.70 -9.73 -2.54
C ASP A 116 -7.09 -9.07 -2.35
N PHE A 117 -7.99 -9.23 -3.33
CA PHE A 117 -9.37 -8.74 -3.24
C PHE A 117 -10.20 -9.50 -2.21
N ILE A 118 -10.11 -10.84 -2.18
CA ILE A 118 -10.74 -11.68 -1.16
C ILE A 118 -10.21 -11.30 0.22
N PHE A 119 -8.90 -11.10 0.37
CA PHE A 119 -8.30 -10.73 1.65
C PHE A 119 -8.80 -9.37 2.12
N LEU A 120 -8.94 -8.40 1.22
CA LEU A 120 -9.54 -7.10 1.53
C LEU A 120 -11.03 -7.19 1.91
N GLU A 121 -11.82 -7.99 1.20
CA GLU A 121 -13.23 -8.21 1.53
C GLU A 121 -13.39 -8.99 2.84
N ASP A 122 -12.58 -10.01 3.08
CA ASP A 122 -12.52 -10.75 4.32
C ASP A 122 -12.13 -9.84 5.50
N LEU A 123 -11.17 -8.93 5.30
CA LEU A 123 -10.80 -7.93 6.31
C LEU A 123 -11.99 -7.02 6.62
N LYS A 124 -12.73 -6.56 5.61
CA LYS A 124 -13.95 -5.76 5.81
C LYS A 124 -15.01 -6.55 6.57
N GLU A 125 -15.21 -7.83 6.24
CA GLU A 125 -16.16 -8.69 6.95
C GLU A 125 -15.75 -8.95 8.41
N LEU A 126 -14.46 -9.17 8.68
CA LEU A 126 -13.95 -9.35 10.04
C LEU A 126 -14.12 -8.08 10.87
N ILE A 127 -13.80 -6.91 10.30
CA ILE A 127 -13.96 -5.65 11.00
C ILE A 127 -15.45 -5.37 11.25
N ARG A 128 -16.35 -5.70 10.32
CA ARG A 128 -17.82 -5.56 10.50
C ARG A 128 -18.39 -6.41 11.65
N LYS A 129 -17.67 -7.43 12.13
CA LYS A 129 -18.08 -8.22 13.31
C LYS A 129 -17.75 -7.52 14.63
N GLU A 130 -16.86 -6.54 14.60
CA GLU A 130 -16.57 -5.68 15.73
C GLU A 130 -17.59 -4.54 15.77
N ASP A 131 -18.16 -4.26 16.94
CA ASP A 131 -19.15 -3.20 17.11
C ASP A 131 -18.57 -1.96 17.82
N GLY A 132 -19.15 -0.80 17.49
CA GLY A 132 -18.90 0.46 18.18
C GLY A 132 -17.49 1.01 18.00
N LYS A 133 -16.84 1.43 19.09
CA LYS A 133 -15.54 2.12 19.03
C LYS A 133 -14.41 1.24 18.45
N GLN A 134 -14.50 -0.08 18.55
CA GLN A 134 -13.48 -0.99 18.02
C GLN A 134 -13.49 -1.01 16.50
N TYR A 135 -14.68 -1.04 15.89
CA TYR A 135 -14.88 -0.89 14.44
C TYR A 135 -14.18 0.37 13.91
N ASP A 136 -14.52 1.52 14.50
CA ASP A 136 -13.97 2.81 14.08
C ASP A 136 -12.45 2.84 14.24
N ILE A 137 -11.92 2.33 15.36
CA ILE A 137 -10.47 2.23 15.59
C ILE A 137 -9.81 1.40 14.48
N LEU A 138 -10.33 0.21 14.19
CA LEU A 138 -9.76 -0.70 13.18
C LEU A 138 -9.85 -0.12 11.77
N CYS A 139 -10.96 0.53 11.42
CA CYS A 139 -11.09 1.22 10.14
C CYS A 139 -10.08 2.35 9.98
N ASN A 140 -9.83 3.16 11.02
CA ASN A 140 -8.84 4.23 10.96
C ASN A 140 -7.40 3.69 10.90
N ILE A 141 -7.13 2.53 11.53
CA ILE A 141 -5.82 1.85 11.47
C ILE A 141 -5.56 1.31 10.07
N ILE A 142 -6.53 0.60 9.49
CA ILE A 142 -6.31 -0.23 8.29
C ILE A 142 -6.49 0.58 7.00
N PHE A 143 -7.44 1.52 6.97
CA PHE A 143 -7.82 2.21 5.74
C PHE A 143 -7.43 3.69 5.69
N LYS A 144 -7.00 4.30 6.81
CA LYS A 144 -6.73 5.75 6.87
C LYS A 144 -5.33 6.12 7.37
N ASP A 145 -4.49 5.14 7.70
CA ASP A 145 -3.10 5.31 8.13
C ASP A 145 -2.93 6.34 9.28
N GLU A 146 -3.92 6.42 10.19
CA GLU A 146 -3.91 7.39 11.28
C GLU A 146 -3.07 6.87 12.46
N SER A 147 -2.26 7.74 13.05
CA SER A 147 -1.47 7.36 14.23
C SER A 147 -2.36 7.04 15.44
N ASP A 148 -1.88 6.18 16.34
CA ASP A 148 -2.58 5.80 17.57
C ASP A 148 -2.98 7.01 18.43
N ALA A 149 -2.20 8.09 18.38
CA ALA A 149 -2.53 9.34 19.06
C ALA A 149 -3.77 10.02 18.48
N VAL A 150 -3.86 10.08 17.14
CA VAL A 150 -4.96 10.69 16.41
C VAL A 150 -6.23 9.86 16.61
N ILE A 151 -6.13 8.53 16.46
CA ILE A 151 -7.25 7.61 16.65
C ILE A 151 -7.78 7.64 18.08
N ALA A 152 -6.88 7.65 19.07
CA ALA A 152 -7.24 7.75 20.49
C ALA A 152 -8.01 9.04 20.78
N LYS A 153 -7.54 10.17 20.24
CA LYS A 153 -8.20 11.47 20.39
C LYS A 153 -9.59 11.48 19.75
N LYS A 154 -9.74 10.94 18.54
CA LYS A 154 -11.03 10.86 17.82
C LYS A 154 -12.07 10.01 18.56
N ASN A 155 -11.65 8.88 19.11
CA ASN A 155 -12.54 7.93 19.77
C ASN A 155 -12.75 8.22 21.27
N GLN A 156 -12.08 9.25 21.80
CA GLN A 156 -12.04 9.60 23.23
C GLN A 156 -11.64 8.39 24.10
N VAL A 157 -10.53 7.75 23.72
CA VAL A 157 -9.95 6.57 24.41
C VAL A 157 -8.46 6.77 24.65
N SER A 158 -7.84 5.91 25.44
CA SER A 158 -6.38 5.95 25.64
C SER A 158 -5.64 5.35 24.43
N ARG A 159 -4.39 5.81 24.20
CA ARG A 159 -3.50 5.20 23.18
C ARG A 159 -3.26 3.71 23.48
N GLN A 160 -3.21 3.34 24.76
CA GLN A 160 -3.08 1.94 25.19
C GLN A 160 -4.29 1.09 24.78
N TYR A 161 -5.50 1.66 24.84
CA TYR A 161 -6.71 0.98 24.36
C TYR A 161 -6.66 0.73 22.85
N VAL A 162 -6.24 1.72 22.05
CA VAL A 162 -6.03 1.56 20.59
C VAL A 162 -5.01 0.46 20.29
N ASN A 163 -3.88 0.46 21.00
CA ASN A 163 -2.85 -0.58 20.84
C ASN A 163 -3.37 -1.98 21.22
N ARG A 164 -4.20 -2.07 22.27
CA ARG A 164 -4.83 -3.34 22.67
C ARG A 164 -5.80 -3.85 21.59
N VAL A 165 -6.65 -2.99 21.04
CA VAL A 165 -7.57 -3.33 19.94
C VAL A 165 -6.79 -3.82 18.71
N ARG A 166 -5.71 -3.14 18.34
CA ARG A 166 -4.80 -3.55 17.26
C ARG A 166 -4.20 -4.94 17.51
N LYS A 167 -3.68 -5.17 18.71
CA LYS A 167 -3.04 -6.45 19.07
C LYS A 167 -4.03 -7.61 19.04
N ASN A 168 -5.24 -7.39 19.54
CA ASN A 168 -6.32 -8.39 19.49
C ASN A 168 -6.70 -8.72 18.05
N PHE A 169 -6.83 -7.72 17.18
CA PHE A 169 -7.15 -7.93 15.78
C PHE A 169 -6.04 -8.69 15.03
N TYR A 170 -4.76 -8.37 15.29
CA TYR A 170 -3.65 -9.14 14.73
C TYR A 170 -3.65 -10.61 15.17
N GLN A 171 -4.02 -10.87 16.42
CA GLN A 171 -4.13 -12.23 16.93
C GLN A 171 -5.25 -13.00 16.20
N LEU A 172 -6.40 -12.35 15.98
CA LEU A 172 -7.50 -12.92 15.20
C LEU A 172 -7.11 -13.23 13.75
N LEU A 173 -6.37 -12.33 13.10
CA LEU A 173 -5.85 -12.57 11.74
C LEU A 173 -4.86 -13.74 11.71
N LYS A 174 -3.99 -13.83 12.73
CA LYS A 174 -3.04 -14.93 12.86
C LYS A 174 -3.75 -16.28 12.98
N GLU A 175 -4.81 -16.35 13.78
CA GLU A 175 -5.61 -17.56 13.96
C GLU A 175 -6.38 -17.98 12.71
N LYS A 176 -6.82 -17.01 11.89
CA LYS A 176 -7.65 -17.28 10.70
C LYS A 176 -6.84 -17.62 9.43
N TYR A 177 -5.64 -17.06 9.27
CA TYR A 177 -4.86 -17.19 8.03
C TYR A 177 -3.52 -17.92 8.18
N PHE A 178 -3.05 -18.17 9.41
CA PHE A 178 -1.71 -18.72 9.66
C PHE A 178 -1.71 -19.94 10.59
N ASN A 179 -2.86 -20.60 10.74
CA ASN A 179 -3.01 -21.93 11.37
C ASN A 179 -3.40 -22.98 10.33
#